data_AF-A0A7W4YZT0-F1
#
_entry.id   AF-A0A7W4YZT0-F1
#
_cell.length_a   1.000
_cell.length_b   1.000
_cell.length_c   1.000
_cell.angle_alpha   90.00
_cell.angle_beta   90.00
_cell.angle_gamma   90.00
#
_symmetry.space_group_name_H-M   'P 1'
#
loop_
_entity.id
_entity.type
_entity.pdbx_description
1 polymer ?
#
loop_
_entity_poly.entity_id
_entity_poly.type
_entity_poly.pdbx_seq_one_letter_code
_entity_poly.pdbx_strand_id
1 'polypeptide(L)' 'MHPLGALELDIQPGTPDNPAIVKIALLRYSRGADGRLFITPECTSFEEIQGQINSLQDELDEIRERAQRAFQVT' A
#
# COMPACT_ATOMS: atom_id res chain seq x y z
N MET A 1 -15.94 -7.75 -6.79
CA MET A 1 -15.74 -7.62 -5.33
C MET A 1 -14.35 -8.14 -4.99
N HIS A 2 -13.37 -7.27 -4.84
CA HIS A 2 -12.03 -7.64 -4.39
C HIS A 2 -11.68 -6.78 -3.17
N PRO A 3 -11.27 -7.37 -2.04
CA PRO A 3 -10.77 -6.60 -0.92
C PRO A 3 -9.36 -6.11 -1.30
N LEU A 4 -9.26 -4.82 -1.66
CA LEU A 4 -8.00 -4.09 -1.69
C LEU A 4 -7.52 -3.89 -0.24
N GLY A 5 -6.22 -3.86 -0.05
CA GLY A 5 -5.56 -4.13 1.23
C GLY A 5 -4.31 -4.98 1.04
N ALA A 6 -3.62 -4.80 -0.10
CA ALA A 6 -2.29 -5.36 -0.27
C ALA A 6 -1.25 -4.59 0.55
N LEU A 7 -1.52 -3.31 0.82
CA LEU A 7 -0.66 -2.39 1.51
C LEU A 7 -1.29 -1.98 2.85
N GLU A 8 -0.46 -1.79 3.86
CA GLU A 8 -0.87 -1.23 5.14
C GLU A 8 0.10 -0.15 5.58
N LEU A 9 -0.43 0.93 6.14
CA LEU A 9 0.38 2.00 6.69
C LEU A 9 0.73 1.70 8.15
N ASP A 10 2.01 1.45 8.41
CA ASP A 10 2.59 1.33 9.74
C ASP A 10 3.08 2.71 10.19
N ILE A 11 2.50 3.22 11.26
CA ILE A 11 2.75 4.57 11.78
C ILE A 11 3.28 4.44 13.19
N GLN A 12 4.51 4.89 13.39
CA GLN A 12 5.07 5.18 14.69
C GLN A 12 4.96 6.69 14.94
N PRO A 13 4.07 7.15 15.86
CA PRO A 13 3.91 8.56 16.15
C PRO A 13 5.21 9.20 16.64
N GLY A 14 5.39 10.48 16.33
CA GLY A 14 6.51 11.25 16.84
C GLY A 14 6.37 11.51 18.34
N THR A 15 7.51 11.72 18.98
CA THR A 15 7.63 12.25 20.34
C THR A 15 8.33 13.62 20.26
N PRO A 16 8.32 14.45 21.32
CA PRO A 16 9.07 15.71 21.31
C PRO A 16 10.55 15.54 20.91
N ASP A 17 11.15 14.41 21.26
CA ASP A 17 12.55 14.09 20.97
C ASP A 17 12.78 13.30 19.66
N ASN A 18 11.74 12.78 19.01
CA ASN A 18 11.87 11.92 17.81
C ASN A 18 10.77 12.20 16.78
N PRO A 19 11.09 12.34 15.49
CA PRO A 19 10.07 12.53 14.47
C PRO A 19 9.18 11.28 14.32
N ALA A 20 7.97 11.48 13.78
CA ALA A 20 7.13 10.37 13.36
C ALA A 20 7.84 9.53 12.29
N ILE A 21 7.66 8.20 12.35
CA ILE A 21 8.18 7.27 11.34
C ILE A 21 6.98 6.59 10.70
N VAL A 22 6.91 6.65 9.38
CA VAL A 22 5.83 6.05 8.60
C VAL A 22 6.42 5.08 7.58
N LYS A 23 5.89 3.86 7.51
CA LYS A 23 6.31 2.80 6.58
C LYS A 23 5.07 2.19 5.94
N ILE A 24 5.22 1.63 4.74
CA ILE A 24 4.16 0.86 4.09
C ILE A 24 4.57 -0.61 4.14
N ALA A 25 3.74 -1.43 4.79
CA ALA A 25 3.88 -2.88 4.83
C ALA A 25 3.16 -3.52 3.64
N LEU A 26 3.74 -4.59 3.10
CA LEU A 26 3.11 -5.42 2.07
C LEU A 26 2.46 -6.64 2.75
N LEU A 27 1.13 -6.64 2.84
CA LEU A 27 0.35 -7.67 3.53
C LEU A 27 -0.03 -8.84 2.61
N ARG A 28 -0.38 -8.54 1.36
CA ARG A 28 -0.85 -9.54 0.40
C ARG A 28 -0.05 -9.45 -0.87
N TYR A 29 0.56 -10.58 -1.22
CA TYR A 29 1.32 -10.73 -2.44
C TYR A 29 1.31 -12.20 -2.87
N SER A 30 1.49 -12.43 -4.15
CA SER A 30 1.90 -13.74 -4.66
C SER A 30 3.41 -13.75 -4.88
N ARG A 31 4.05 -14.91 -4.74
CA ARG A 31 5.49 -15.06 -4.96
C ARG A 31 5.72 -15.88 -6.22
N GLY A 32 6.43 -15.31 -7.18
CA GLY A 32 6.88 -15.99 -8.39
C GLY A 32 7.95 -17.04 -8.10
N ALA A 33 8.12 -17.97 -9.04
CA ALA A 33 9.18 -18.98 -8.99
C ALA A 33 10.59 -18.36 -9.02
N ASP A 34 10.72 -17.16 -9.61
CA ASP A 34 11.95 -16.36 -9.63
C ASP A 34 12.18 -15.57 -8.32
N GLY A 35 11.29 -15.73 -7.34
CA GLY A 35 11.34 -15.06 -6.05
C GLY A 35 10.76 -13.66 -6.03
N ARG A 36 10.27 -13.11 -7.16
CA ARG A 36 9.60 -11.80 -7.19
C ARG A 36 8.27 -11.86 -6.46
N LEU A 37 7.90 -10.74 -5.83
CA LEU A 37 6.60 -10.57 -5.19
C LEU A 37 5.70 -9.75 -6.10
N PHE A 38 4.47 -10.21 -6.31
CA PHE A 38 3.46 -9.52 -7.11
C PHE A 38 2.31 -9.10 -6.21
N ILE A 39 1.96 -7.83 -6.28
CA ILE A 39 0.87 -7.21 -5.51
C ILE A 39 -0.50 -7.42 -6.15
N THR A 40 -0.53 -7.79 -7.43
CA THR A 40 -1.72 -8.16 -8.18
C THR A 40 -1.78 -9.67 -8.38
N PRO A 41 -2.98 -10.24 -8.60
CA PRO A 41 -3.09 -11.59 -9.16
C PRO A 41 -2.58 -11.64 -10.61
N GLU A 42 -2.48 -12.85 -11.16
CA GLU A 42 -2.28 -13.05 -12.59
C GLU A 42 -3.47 -12.46 -13.36
N CYS A 43 -3.19 -11.55 -14.29
CA CYS A 43 -4.19 -10.91 -15.14
C CYS A 43 -4.01 -11.44 -16.56
N THR A 44 -5.10 -11.89 -17.19
CA THR A 44 -5.08 -12.48 -18.54
C THR A 44 -5.57 -11.52 -19.61
N SER A 45 -6.15 -10.38 -19.20
CA SER A 45 -6.57 -9.31 -20.08
C SER A 45 -6.04 -7.94 -19.64
N PHE A 46 -6.02 -7.01 -20.59
CA PHE A 46 -5.65 -5.62 -20.31
C PHE A 46 -6.64 -4.94 -19.37
N GLU A 47 -7.94 -5.24 -19.51
CA GLU A 47 -8.99 -4.69 -18.64
C GLU A 47 -8.79 -5.09 -17.18
N GLU A 48 -8.43 -6.36 -16.94
CA GLU A 48 -8.14 -6.87 -15.59
C GLU A 48 -6.97 -6.12 -14.93
N ILE A 49 -5.82 -6.01 -15.62
CA ILE A 49 -4.65 -5.33 -15.05
C ILE A 49 -4.91 -3.83 -14.89
N GLN A 50 -5.67 -3.20 -15.79
CA GLN A 50 -6.07 -1.81 -15.65
C GLN A 50 -6.94 -1.61 -14.41
N GLY A 51 -7.89 -2.53 -14.15
CA GLY A 51 -8.70 -2.53 -12.93
C GLY A 51 -7.85 -2.65 -11.67
N GLN A 52 -6.89 -3.57 -11.65
CA GLN A 52 -5.96 -3.73 -10.52
C GLN A 52 -5.10 -2.47 -10.29
N ILE A 53 -4.61 -1.85 -11.36
CA ILE A 53 -3.81 -0.61 -11.26
C ILE A 53 -4.63 0.52 -10.67
N ASN A 54 -5.84 0.77 -11.18
CA ASN A 54 -6.70 1.84 -10.66
C ASN A 54 -6.99 1.64 -9.17
N SER A 55 -7.34 0.41 -8.80
CA SER A 55 -7.58 0.01 -7.42
C SER A 55 -6.36 0.20 -6.50
N LEU A 56 -5.14 -0.10 -6.98
CA LEU A 56 -3.90 0.16 -6.24
C LEU A 56 -3.60 1.66 -6.11
N GLN A 57 -3.94 2.46 -7.14
CA GLN A 57 -3.79 3.91 -7.07
C GLN A 57 -4.72 4.51 -6.00
N ASP A 58 -5.97 4.05 -5.94
CA ASP A 58 -6.92 4.47 -4.90
C ASP A 58 -6.38 4.14 -3.49
N GLU A 59 -5.85 2.92 -3.29
CA GLU A 59 -5.26 2.49 -2.02
C GLU A 59 -4.02 3.32 -1.63
N LEU A 60 -3.15 3.64 -2.60
CA LEU A 60 -1.98 4.50 -2.39
C LEU A 60 -2.37 5.95 -2.07
N ASP A 61 -3.44 6.45 -2.67
CA ASP A 61 -3.96 7.79 -2.41
C ASP A 61 -4.50 7.90 -0.97
N GLU A 62 -5.26 6.91 -0.50
CA GLU A 62 -5.69 6.83 0.90
C GLU A 62 -4.50 6.75 1.89
N ILE A 63 -3.50 5.93 1.56
CA ILE A 63 -2.27 5.82 2.36
C ILE A 63 -1.55 7.17 2.42
N ARG A 64 -1.45 7.88 1.30
CA ARG A 64 -0.81 9.21 1.23
C ARG A 64 -1.52 10.21 2.15
N GLU A 65 -2.84 10.25 2.13
CA GLU A 65 -3.61 11.12 3.03
C GLU A 65 -3.37 10.79 4.50
N ARG A 66 -3.38 9.49 4.86
CA ARG A 66 -3.14 9.05 6.24
C ARG A 66 -1.71 9.37 6.69
N ALA A 67 -0.73 9.17 5.82
CA ALA A 67 0.67 9.51 6.10
C ALA A 67 0.85 11.01 6.32
N GLN A 68 0.23 11.86 5.49
CA GLN A 68 0.24 13.31 5.67
C GLN A 68 -0.31 13.71 7.04
N ARG A 69 -1.46 13.14 7.45
CA ARG A 69 -2.04 13.39 8.78
C ARG A 69 -1.08 13.00 9.90
N ALA A 70 -0.33 11.90 9.76
CA ALA A 70 0.62 11.47 10.78
C ALA A 70 1.77 12.46 11.02
N PHE A 71 2.20 13.20 9.98
CA PHE A 71 3.24 14.22 10.11
C PHE A 71 2.69 15.59 10.56
N GLN A 72 1.39 15.84 10.42
CA GLN A 72 0.76 17.12 10.79
C GLN A 72 0.41 17.24 12.28
N VAL A 73 0.43 16.14 13.05
CA VAL A 73 0.11 16.12 14.49
C VAL A 73 1.37 16.36 15.36
N THR A 74 2.45 16.85 14.77
CA THR A 74 3.71 17.16 15.47
C THR A 74 3.85 18.66 15.72
#